data_AF-A0A7L0SB33-F1
#
_entry.id   AF-A0A7L0SB33-F1
#
_cell.length_a   1.000
_cell.length_b   1.000
_cell.length_c   1.000
_cell.angle_alpha   90.00
_cell.angle_beta   90.00
_cell.angle_gamma   90.00
#
_symmetry.space_group_name_H-M   'P 1'
#
loop_
_entity.id
_entity.type
_entity.pdbx_description
1 polymer ?
#
loop_
_entity_poly.entity_id
_entity_poly.type
_entity_poly.pdbx_seq_one_letter_code
_entity_poly.pdbx_strand_id
1 'polypeptide(L)'
;MPAAQWVLLRSVTMWLLLQSLLLLLASCLRSAAAFPKGCYPSEEEGLKTFRCSNAQLTEVPRDIPNDTNKLYLDSNRIPFLPRDAFRDLPLLLELDLSHNAIAGVESGAFRGLTDHLHSLDLSSNRLVSLSKDTFSNLKAKVNLSDNPWMCDCRLQELIRTVDLVAGSSGGIVCESSAQEEHVGKAFLQVIADTDFCNVYKKTTDIAMLVTMFGWFAMVISYLVYYVRQNQEDARRHLEYLKSLPSKQRRSEESSTISTVV
;
A
#
# COMPACT_ATOMS: atom_id res chain seq x y z
N MET A 1 65.57 15.00 60.81
CA MET A 1 64.23 15.43 60.37
C MET A 1 63.60 14.45 59.35
N PRO A 2 63.32 13.16 59.67
CA PRO A 2 62.68 12.26 58.71
C PRO A 2 61.16 12.14 58.91
N ALA A 3 60.66 12.17 60.15
CA ALA A 3 59.27 11.81 60.49
C ALA A 3 58.19 12.70 59.85
N ALA A 4 58.42 14.01 59.75
CA ALA A 4 57.46 14.94 59.13
C ALA A 4 57.30 14.71 57.62
N GLN A 5 58.37 14.29 56.94
CA GLN A 5 58.37 14.01 55.50
C GLN A 5 57.58 12.73 55.18
N TRP A 6 57.63 11.73 56.06
CA TRP A 6 56.85 10.50 55.96
C TRP A 6 55.34 10.71 56.16
N VAL A 7 54.95 11.62 57.06
CA VAL A 7 53.54 11.96 57.32
C VAL A 7 52.96 12.77 56.15
N LEU A 8 53.71 13.75 55.65
CA LEU A 8 53.32 14.53 54.47
C LEU A 8 53.17 13.64 53.23
N LEU A 9 54.11 12.72 53.00
CA LEU A 9 54.03 11.79 51.87
C LEU A 9 52.78 10.90 51.93
N ARG A 10 52.45 10.36 53.12
CA ARG A 10 51.21 9.58 53.31
C ARG A 10 49.95 10.41 53.12
N SER A 11 49.94 11.66 53.56
CA SER A 11 48.79 12.56 53.38
C SER A 11 48.54 12.89 51.91
N VAL A 12 49.62 13.13 51.14
CA VAL A 12 49.55 13.41 49.70
C VAL A 12 49.10 12.16 48.93
N THR A 13 49.62 10.98 49.26
CA THR A 13 49.17 9.73 48.62
C THR A 13 47.70 9.44 48.88
N MET A 14 47.21 9.68 50.11
CA MET A 14 45.79 9.49 50.44
C MET A 14 44.90 10.49 49.70
N TRP A 15 45.37 11.74 49.52
CA TRP A 15 44.63 12.77 48.79
C TRP A 15 44.57 12.48 47.28
N LEU A 16 45.67 12.00 46.70
CA LEU A 16 45.71 11.56 45.30
C LEU A 16 44.83 10.32 45.06
N LEU A 17 44.81 9.37 46.00
CA LEU A 17 43.91 8.21 45.94
C LEU A 17 42.44 8.60 46.08
N LEU A 18 42.14 9.61 46.91
CA LEU A 18 40.78 10.14 47.04
C LEU A 18 40.35 10.88 45.77
N GLN A 19 41.24 11.68 45.17
CA GLN A 19 40.98 12.34 43.89
C GLN A 19 40.82 11.35 42.73
N SER A 20 41.64 10.29 42.67
CA SER A 20 41.48 9.26 41.64
C SER A 20 40.19 8.46 41.85
N LEU A 21 39.81 8.16 43.10
CA LEU A 21 38.53 7.53 43.42
C LEU A 21 37.34 8.44 43.06
N LEU A 22 37.42 9.74 43.36
CA LEU A 22 36.40 10.72 42.97
C LEU A 22 36.30 10.89 41.45
N LEU A 23 37.43 10.86 40.73
CA LEU A 23 37.46 10.89 39.27
C LEU A 23 36.88 9.59 38.67
N LEU A 24 37.16 8.43 39.27
CA LEU A 24 36.59 7.13 38.89
C LEU A 24 35.08 7.05 39.15
N LEU A 25 34.60 7.61 40.27
CA LEU A 25 33.18 7.73 40.56
C LEU A 25 32.49 8.73 39.63
N ALA A 26 33.14 9.86 39.32
CA ALA A 26 32.63 10.85 38.38
C ALA A 26 32.61 10.35 36.93
N SER A 27 33.55 9.51 36.51
CA SER A 27 33.51 8.85 35.20
C SER A 27 32.44 7.77 35.13
N CYS A 28 32.14 7.08 36.23
CA CYS A 28 30.96 6.19 36.32
C CYS A 28 29.62 6.96 36.18
N LEU A 29 29.51 8.17 36.74
CA LEU A 29 28.30 8.99 36.59
C LEU A 29 28.12 9.58 35.18
N ARG A 30 29.19 9.70 34.38
CA ARG A 30 29.13 10.31 33.04
C ARG A 30 28.49 9.45 31.96
N SER A 31 28.24 8.15 32.21
CA SER A 31 27.68 7.24 31.20
C SER A 31 26.17 7.02 31.29
N ALA A 32 25.45 7.76 32.14
CA ALA A 32 23.99 7.78 32.10
C ALA A 32 23.52 8.72 30.98
N ALA A 33 23.73 8.33 29.73
CA ALA A 33 22.96 8.89 28.63
C ALA A 33 21.47 8.64 28.95
N ALA A 34 20.68 9.71 28.97
CA ALA A 34 19.26 9.63 29.30
C ALA A 34 18.53 8.94 28.14
N PHE A 35 18.39 7.62 28.22
CA PHE A 35 17.70 6.82 27.23
C PHE A 35 16.18 6.79 27.50
N PRO A 36 15.36 6.52 26.46
CA PRO A 36 13.93 6.30 26.65
C PRO A 36 13.69 5.20 27.68
N LYS A 37 12.67 5.36 28.54
CA LYS A 37 12.34 4.37 29.56
C LYS A 37 12.01 3.03 28.90
N GLY A 38 12.70 1.97 29.30
CA GLY A 38 12.52 0.62 28.76
C GLY A 38 13.43 0.28 27.58
N CYS A 39 14.25 1.22 27.11
CA CYS A 39 15.28 0.96 26.11
C CYS A 39 16.66 0.79 26.76
N TYR A 40 17.49 -0.08 26.20
CA TYR A 40 18.87 -0.26 26.63
C TYR A 40 19.81 -0.48 25.44
N PRO A 41 21.03 0.08 25.50
CA PRO A 41 22.07 -0.21 24.53
C PRO A 41 22.65 -1.61 24.78
N SER A 42 23.02 -2.27 23.70
CA SER A 42 23.69 -3.56 23.64
C SER A 42 24.72 -3.53 22.52
N GLU A 43 25.72 -4.39 22.59
CA GLU A 43 26.68 -4.56 21.50
C GLU A 43 26.62 -6.02 21.04
N GLU A 44 26.41 -6.22 19.74
CA GLU A 44 26.26 -7.55 19.16
C GLU A 44 27.12 -7.61 17.91
N GLU A 45 28.11 -8.51 17.89
CA GLU A 45 29.07 -8.67 16.78
C GLU A 45 29.84 -7.37 16.45
N GLY A 46 30.07 -6.50 17.44
CA GLY A 46 30.73 -5.20 17.25
C GLY A 46 29.82 -4.11 16.65
N LEU A 47 28.53 -4.39 16.50
CA LEU A 47 27.53 -3.43 16.05
C LEU A 47 26.74 -2.86 17.23
N LYS A 48 26.50 -1.54 17.19
CA LYS A 48 25.72 -0.84 18.21
C LYS A 48 24.25 -1.19 18.04
N THR A 49 23.72 -1.87 19.04
CA THR A 49 22.35 -2.38 19.05
C THR A 49 21.55 -1.65 20.10
N PHE A 50 20.37 -1.17 19.76
CA PHE A 50 19.47 -0.50 20.69
C PHE A 50 18.19 -1.32 20.82
N ARG A 51 17.94 -1.87 22.01
CA ARG A 51 16.79 -2.75 22.29
C ARG A 51 15.75 -1.99 23.09
N CYS A 52 14.56 -1.86 22.54
CA CYS A 52 13.38 -1.20 23.10
C CYS A 52 12.16 -2.14 23.11
N SER A 53 12.40 -3.45 23.10
CA SER A 53 11.37 -4.48 23.03
C SER A 53 10.44 -4.42 24.24
N ASN A 54 9.12 -4.45 24.02
CA ASN A 54 8.12 -4.44 25.09
C ASN A 54 8.22 -3.25 26.07
N ALA A 55 8.64 -2.09 25.58
CA ALA A 55 8.73 -0.86 26.36
C ALA A 55 7.41 -0.06 26.42
N GLN A 56 6.29 -0.65 25.94
CA GLN A 56 4.97 -0.01 25.85
C GLN A 56 4.97 1.28 25.02
N LEU A 57 5.88 1.38 24.05
CA LEU A 57 6.03 2.58 23.22
C LEU A 57 4.80 2.76 22.33
N THR A 58 4.37 4.01 22.20
CA THR A 58 3.27 4.42 21.31
C THR A 58 3.77 5.18 20.09
N GLU A 59 5.04 5.57 20.08
CA GLU A 59 5.72 6.27 19.00
C GLU A 59 7.18 5.83 18.93
N VAL A 60 7.82 6.08 17.78
CA VAL A 60 9.26 5.83 17.61
C VAL A 60 10.04 6.86 18.44
N PRO A 61 10.91 6.44 19.39
CA PRO A 61 11.68 7.37 20.20
C PRO A 61 12.67 8.18 19.36
N ARG A 62 12.77 9.49 19.62
CA ARG A 62 13.71 10.39 18.93
C ARG A 62 15.10 10.42 19.55
N ASP A 63 15.22 9.99 20.80
CA ASP A 63 16.48 10.04 21.57
C ASP A 63 17.39 8.83 21.31
N ILE A 64 17.29 8.21 20.13
CA ILE A 64 18.12 7.08 19.74
C ILE A 64 19.43 7.62 19.13
N PRO A 65 20.61 7.14 19.56
CA PRO A 65 21.89 7.57 19.00
C PRO A 65 21.98 7.33 17.48
N ASN A 66 22.49 8.31 16.75
CA ASN A 66 22.62 8.26 15.28
C ASN A 66 23.66 7.24 14.77
N ASP A 67 24.48 6.69 15.66
CA ASP A 67 25.45 5.64 15.40
C ASP A 67 24.92 4.22 15.66
N THR A 68 23.60 4.08 15.85
CA THR A 68 22.92 2.79 16.00
C THR A 68 22.89 2.01 14.68
N ASN A 69 23.28 0.74 14.73
CA ASN A 69 23.25 -0.18 13.58
C ASN A 69 22.04 -1.11 13.60
N LYS A 70 21.61 -1.56 14.78
CA LYS A 70 20.45 -2.45 14.93
C LYS A 70 19.45 -1.83 15.89
N LEU A 71 18.19 -1.72 15.50
CA LEU A 71 17.13 -1.14 16.32
C LEU A 71 15.97 -2.12 16.45
N TYR A 72 15.74 -2.58 17.68
CA TYR A 72 14.63 -3.47 18.03
C TYR A 72 13.54 -2.68 18.75
N LEU A 73 12.41 -2.47 18.07
CA LEU A 73 11.21 -1.81 18.57
C LEU A 73 10.02 -2.78 18.61
N ASP A 74 10.29 -4.08 18.61
CA ASP A 74 9.29 -5.15 18.61
C ASP A 74 8.43 -5.14 19.89
N SER A 75 7.27 -5.79 19.81
CA SER A 75 6.38 -6.00 20.95
C SER A 75 5.91 -4.69 21.63
N ASN A 76 5.80 -3.61 20.88
CA ASN A 76 5.32 -2.31 21.36
C ASN A 76 3.87 -2.03 20.89
N ARG A 77 3.40 -0.79 21.00
CA ARG A 77 2.03 -0.36 20.66
C ARG A 77 2.01 0.80 19.68
N ILE A 78 3.00 0.85 18.78
CA ILE A 78 3.11 1.91 17.79
C ILE A 78 1.97 1.74 16.77
N PRO A 79 1.06 2.72 16.61
CA PRO A 79 -0.10 2.58 15.73
C PRO A 79 0.17 3.06 14.30
N PHE A 80 1.16 3.93 14.11
CA PHE A 80 1.42 4.61 12.85
C PHE A 80 2.88 5.03 12.74
N LEU A 81 3.44 4.95 11.54
CA LEU A 81 4.79 5.45 11.24
C LEU A 81 4.71 6.75 10.42
N PRO A 82 5.09 7.91 11.00
CA PRO A 82 5.11 9.17 10.26
C PRO A 82 6.27 9.22 9.27
N ARG A 83 6.20 10.16 8.33
CA ARG A 83 7.32 10.51 7.46
C ARG A 83 8.58 10.83 8.28
N ASP A 84 9.74 10.44 7.76
CA ASP A 84 11.05 10.72 8.36
C ASP A 84 11.23 10.11 9.78
N ALA A 85 10.43 9.10 10.17
CA ALA A 85 10.47 8.47 11.50
C ALA A 85 11.88 7.97 11.91
N PHE A 86 12.71 7.59 10.93
CA PHE A 86 14.05 7.06 11.16
C PHE A 86 15.16 7.89 10.50
N ARG A 87 14.85 9.15 10.12
CA ARG A 87 15.77 9.99 9.35
C ARG A 87 17.11 10.24 10.04
N ASP A 88 17.11 10.29 11.37
CA ASP A 88 18.29 10.58 12.17
C ASP A 88 19.15 9.33 12.45
N LEU A 89 18.80 8.18 11.88
CA LEU A 89 19.49 6.89 12.03
C LEU A 89 20.08 6.38 10.70
N PRO A 90 21.02 7.12 10.07
CA PRO A 90 21.49 6.80 8.73
C PRO A 90 22.31 5.50 8.65
N LEU A 91 22.88 5.04 9.77
CA LEU A 91 23.74 3.84 9.83
C LEU A 91 22.98 2.56 10.16
N LEU A 92 21.65 2.60 10.16
CA LEU A 92 20.81 1.49 10.53
C LEU A 92 20.86 0.39 9.44
N LEU A 93 21.19 -0.82 9.87
CA LEU A 93 21.29 -2.04 9.07
C LEU A 93 20.07 -2.95 9.26
N GLU A 94 19.52 -2.97 10.48
CA GLU A 94 18.42 -3.84 10.87
C GLU A 94 17.40 -3.05 11.70
N LEU A 95 16.13 -3.16 11.30
CA LEU A 95 15.00 -2.54 11.98
C LEU A 95 13.90 -3.57 12.21
N ASP A 96 13.60 -3.83 13.48
CA ASP A 96 12.50 -4.70 13.87
C ASP A 96 11.35 -3.88 14.47
N LEU A 97 10.22 -3.90 13.80
CA LEU A 97 8.95 -3.29 14.21
C LEU A 97 7.85 -4.35 14.34
N SER A 98 8.21 -5.62 14.44
CA SER A 98 7.27 -6.72 14.56
C SER A 98 6.42 -6.61 15.83
N HIS A 99 5.27 -7.28 15.85
CA HIS A 99 4.39 -7.34 17.03
C HIS A 99 3.99 -5.96 17.57
N ASN A 100 3.77 -5.00 16.68
CA ASN A 100 3.23 -3.68 17.02
C ASN A 100 1.75 -3.58 16.62
N ALA A 101 1.19 -2.37 16.68
CA ALA A 101 -0.19 -2.09 16.28
C ALA A 101 -0.24 -1.25 14.98
N ILE A 102 0.79 -1.33 14.14
CA ILE A 102 0.95 -0.41 13.00
C ILE A 102 -0.15 -0.70 11.98
N ALA A 103 -1.06 0.27 11.83
CA ALA A 103 -2.15 0.20 10.87
C ALA A 103 -1.84 0.99 9.58
N GLY A 104 -0.88 1.91 9.63
CA GLY A 104 -0.50 2.73 8.48
C GLY A 104 0.95 3.20 8.56
N VAL A 105 1.54 3.35 7.38
CA VAL A 105 2.91 3.87 7.20
C VAL A 105 2.84 4.99 6.19
N GLU A 106 3.32 6.17 6.56
CA GLU A 106 3.35 7.32 5.65
C GLU A 106 4.40 7.13 4.56
N SER A 107 4.13 7.69 3.37
CA SER A 107 5.13 7.73 2.30
C SER A 107 6.37 8.50 2.76
N GLY A 108 7.53 7.84 2.69
CA GLY A 108 8.80 8.39 3.18
C GLY A 108 9.06 8.17 4.68
N ALA A 109 8.32 7.31 5.37
CA ALA A 109 8.64 6.90 6.74
C ALA A 109 10.06 6.34 6.88
N PHE A 110 10.53 5.58 5.87
CA PHE A 110 11.86 4.98 5.82
C PHE A 110 12.90 5.85 5.09
N ARG A 111 12.61 7.14 4.88
CA ARG A 111 13.56 8.05 4.24
C ARG A 111 14.78 8.23 5.16
N GLY A 112 15.98 8.10 4.58
CA GLY A 112 17.24 8.11 5.33
C GLY A 112 17.80 6.71 5.61
N LEU A 113 16.99 5.65 5.43
CA LEU A 113 17.42 4.25 5.58
C LEU A 113 17.79 3.56 4.25
N THR A 114 17.65 4.25 3.12
CA THR A 114 17.75 3.66 1.77
C THR A 114 19.11 3.09 1.42
N ASP A 115 20.17 3.59 2.04
CA ASP A 115 21.55 3.29 1.64
C ASP A 115 22.15 2.09 2.38
N HIS A 116 21.75 1.88 3.63
CA HIS A 116 22.40 0.94 4.55
C HIS A 116 21.47 -0.14 5.10
N LEU A 117 20.15 0.05 5.06
CA LEU A 117 19.23 -0.92 5.64
C LEU A 117 19.24 -2.22 4.84
N HIS A 118 19.41 -3.34 5.53
CA HIS A 118 19.46 -4.68 4.96
C HIS A 118 18.24 -5.51 5.34
N SER A 119 17.66 -5.27 6.52
CA SER A 119 16.50 -6.03 7.02
C SER A 119 15.49 -5.09 7.68
N LEU A 120 14.22 -5.26 7.31
CA LEU A 120 13.07 -4.56 7.89
C LEU A 120 11.99 -5.58 8.24
N ASP A 121 11.65 -5.69 9.51
CA ASP A 121 10.55 -6.54 9.96
C ASP A 121 9.32 -5.70 10.32
N LEU A 122 8.22 -5.91 9.60
CA LEU A 122 6.89 -5.33 9.85
C LEU A 122 5.84 -6.42 10.12
N SER A 123 6.28 -7.65 10.42
CA SER A 123 5.38 -8.77 10.66
C SER A 123 4.52 -8.58 11.91
N SER A 124 3.42 -9.31 12.00
CA SER A 124 2.53 -9.29 13.18
C SER A 124 2.06 -7.87 13.54
N ASN A 125 1.66 -7.09 12.53
CA ASN A 125 1.12 -5.75 12.67
C ASN A 125 -0.36 -5.72 12.20
N ARG A 126 -0.91 -4.52 11.96
CA ARG A 126 -2.31 -4.32 11.55
C ARG A 126 -2.41 -3.70 10.15
N LEU A 127 -1.42 -3.97 9.30
CA LEU A 127 -1.35 -3.39 7.96
C LEU A 127 -2.38 -4.05 7.04
N VAL A 128 -3.28 -3.24 6.49
CA VAL A 128 -4.30 -3.71 5.55
C VAL A 128 -3.84 -3.50 4.11
N SER A 129 -3.20 -2.37 3.81
CA SER A 129 -2.70 -2.03 2.48
C SER A 129 -1.53 -1.07 2.62
N LEU A 130 -0.51 -1.23 1.77
CA LEU A 130 0.63 -0.32 1.67
C LEU A 130 0.88 0.00 0.20
N SER A 131 1.26 1.25 -0.07
CA SER A 131 1.73 1.64 -1.41
C SER A 131 3.16 1.14 -1.63
N LYS A 132 3.50 0.76 -2.86
CA LYS A 132 4.89 0.53 -3.30
C LYS A 132 5.80 1.73 -3.01
N ASP A 133 5.24 2.94 -3.02
CA ASP A 133 6.02 4.17 -2.84
C ASP A 133 6.56 4.30 -1.41
N THR A 134 5.94 3.60 -0.45
CA THR A 134 6.41 3.53 0.94
C THR A 134 7.83 2.97 1.03
N PHE A 135 8.15 2.01 0.16
CA PHE A 135 9.45 1.33 0.10
C PHE A 135 10.29 1.81 -1.09
N SER A 136 9.93 2.94 -1.71
CA SER A 136 10.67 3.46 -2.88
C SER A 136 12.15 3.65 -2.53
N ASN A 137 13.03 3.08 -3.35
CA ASN A 137 14.48 3.09 -3.19
C ASN A 137 15.03 2.31 -1.97
N LEU A 138 14.19 1.61 -1.21
CA LEU A 138 14.65 0.73 -0.15
C LEU A 138 15.11 -0.60 -0.75
N LYS A 139 16.36 -0.99 -0.48
CA LYS A 139 16.95 -2.27 -0.95
C LYS A 139 17.00 -3.35 0.14
N ALA A 140 16.35 -3.09 1.27
CA ALA A 140 16.30 -4.00 2.40
C ALA A 140 15.37 -5.19 2.09
N LYS A 141 15.67 -6.34 2.69
CA LYS A 141 14.74 -7.45 2.75
C LYS A 141 13.63 -7.12 3.72
N VAL A 142 12.38 -7.25 3.30
CA VAL A 142 11.20 -6.87 4.09
C VAL A 142 10.43 -8.11 4.51
N ASN A 143 10.08 -8.20 5.79
CA ASN A 143 9.13 -9.18 6.29
C ASN A 143 7.76 -8.53 6.49
N LEU A 144 6.73 -9.04 5.80
CA LEU A 144 5.36 -8.52 5.82
C LEU A 144 4.35 -9.59 6.31
N SER A 145 4.81 -10.69 6.91
CA SER A 145 3.94 -11.78 7.35
C SER A 145 2.96 -11.34 8.43
N ASP A 146 1.89 -12.11 8.63
CA ASP A 146 0.99 -11.98 9.79
C ASP A 146 0.38 -10.58 9.92
N ASN A 147 -0.05 -10.02 8.79
CA ASN A 147 -0.78 -8.77 8.72
C ASN A 147 -2.13 -9.01 8.01
N PRO A 148 -3.19 -8.25 8.36
CA PRO A 148 -4.54 -8.42 7.80
C PRO A 148 -4.65 -7.86 6.38
N TRP A 149 -3.88 -8.42 5.45
CA TRP A 149 -3.73 -7.89 4.10
C TRP A 149 -5.03 -7.94 3.31
N MET A 150 -5.33 -6.82 2.66
CA MET A 150 -6.31 -6.74 1.58
C MET A 150 -5.63 -7.14 0.28
N CYS A 151 -6.01 -8.30 -0.26
CA CYS A 151 -5.50 -8.83 -1.51
C CYS A 151 -6.18 -8.18 -2.70
N ASP A 152 -5.48 -7.21 -3.28
CA ASP A 152 -5.87 -6.44 -4.44
C ASP A 152 -4.66 -6.16 -5.37
N CYS A 153 -4.85 -5.30 -6.37
CA CYS A 153 -3.78 -4.90 -7.28
C CYS A 153 -2.65 -4.12 -6.57
N ARG A 154 -2.94 -3.38 -5.49
CA ARG A 154 -1.94 -2.60 -4.76
C ARG A 154 -0.96 -3.53 -4.04
N LEU A 155 -1.47 -4.56 -3.37
CA LEU A 155 -0.63 -5.56 -2.74
C LEU A 155 0.20 -6.31 -3.79
N GLN A 156 -0.38 -6.63 -4.95
CA GLN A 156 0.37 -7.28 -6.04
C GLN A 156 1.55 -6.44 -6.53
N GLU A 157 1.35 -5.13 -6.67
CA GLU A 157 2.41 -4.21 -7.09
C GLU A 157 3.50 -4.04 -6.02
N LEU A 158 3.08 -3.99 -4.75
CA LEU A 158 4.00 -3.93 -3.61
C LEU A 158 4.92 -5.15 -3.59
N ILE A 159 4.37 -6.36 -3.62
CA ILE A 159 5.13 -7.62 -3.53
C ILE A 159 6.07 -7.83 -4.72
N ARG A 160 5.76 -7.26 -5.89
CA ARG A 160 6.66 -7.26 -7.05
C ARG A 160 7.82 -6.27 -6.93
N THR A 161 7.71 -5.29 -6.05
CA THR A 161 8.70 -4.22 -5.89
C THR A 161 9.66 -4.49 -4.72
N VAL A 162 9.19 -5.16 -3.66
CA VAL A 162 9.98 -5.42 -2.45
C VAL A 162 10.65 -6.79 -2.50
N ASP A 163 11.87 -6.87 -1.98
CA ASP A 163 12.55 -8.13 -1.76
C ASP A 163 12.09 -8.74 -0.42
N LEU A 164 11.36 -9.86 -0.47
CA LEU A 164 10.86 -10.51 0.74
C LEU A 164 11.94 -11.34 1.44
N VAL A 165 11.91 -11.36 2.77
CA VAL A 165 12.74 -12.28 3.57
C VAL A 165 12.36 -13.73 3.25
N ALA A 166 13.35 -14.62 3.16
CA ALA A 166 13.13 -16.04 2.93
C ALA A 166 12.23 -16.64 4.03
N GLY A 167 11.11 -17.24 3.65
CA GLY A 167 10.11 -17.78 4.57
C GLY A 167 8.91 -16.85 4.84
N SER A 168 9.02 -15.54 4.57
CA SER A 168 7.90 -14.59 4.71
C SER A 168 6.78 -14.86 3.69
N SER A 169 7.12 -15.47 2.56
CA SER A 169 6.22 -15.80 1.44
C SER A 169 4.94 -16.55 1.84
N GLY A 170 5.02 -17.45 2.81
CA GLY A 170 3.86 -18.23 3.28
C GLY A 170 2.99 -17.49 4.29
N GLY A 171 3.53 -16.48 4.97
CA GLY A 171 2.84 -15.72 6.02
C GLY A 171 2.06 -14.51 5.52
N ILE A 172 2.15 -14.18 4.22
CA ILE A 172 1.35 -13.13 3.59
C ILE A 172 0.03 -13.77 3.15
N VAL A 173 -0.95 -13.78 4.04
CA VAL A 173 -2.27 -14.39 3.83
C VAL A 173 -3.30 -13.30 3.58
N CYS A 174 -4.23 -13.55 2.67
CA CYS A 174 -5.33 -12.65 2.39
C CYS A 174 -6.38 -12.69 3.50
N GLU A 175 -6.52 -11.60 4.26
CA GLU A 175 -7.62 -11.45 5.23
C GLU A 175 -8.90 -10.96 4.54
N SER A 176 -8.73 -10.08 3.55
CA SER A 176 -9.85 -9.55 2.75
C SER A 176 -9.48 -9.50 1.28
N SER A 177 -10.46 -9.66 0.39
CA SER A 177 -10.29 -9.49 -1.06
C SER A 177 -11.64 -9.15 -1.68
N ALA A 178 -11.63 -8.62 -2.91
CA ALA A 178 -12.85 -8.38 -3.68
C ALA A 178 -13.61 -9.67 -4.01
N GLN A 179 -12.90 -10.80 -4.04
CA GLN A 179 -13.45 -12.11 -4.31
C GLN A 179 -13.19 -13.01 -3.10
N GLU A 180 -14.27 -13.51 -2.47
CA GLU A 180 -14.21 -14.24 -1.20
C GLU A 180 -13.37 -15.52 -1.27
N GLU A 181 -13.22 -16.10 -2.47
CA GLU A 181 -12.45 -17.32 -2.73
C GLU A 181 -10.95 -17.19 -2.41
N HIS A 182 -10.44 -15.96 -2.30
CA HIS A 182 -9.03 -15.70 -2.00
C HIS A 182 -8.75 -15.51 -0.51
N VAL A 183 -9.79 -15.31 0.31
CA VAL A 183 -9.64 -15.12 1.75
C VAL A 183 -9.08 -16.38 2.40
N GLY A 184 -8.12 -16.22 3.31
CA GLY A 184 -7.40 -17.30 4.00
C GLY A 184 -6.32 -18.00 3.16
N LYS A 185 -6.10 -17.61 1.91
CA LYS A 185 -5.04 -18.18 1.06
C LYS A 185 -3.77 -17.32 1.09
N ALA A 186 -2.62 -17.98 0.94
CA ALA A 186 -1.34 -17.29 0.78
C ALA A 186 -1.35 -16.48 -0.52
N PHE A 187 -1.01 -15.20 -0.44
CA PHE A 187 -1.13 -14.26 -1.55
C PHE A 187 -0.28 -14.67 -2.76
N LEU A 188 0.94 -15.16 -2.53
CA LEU A 188 1.83 -15.62 -3.61
C LEU A 188 1.26 -16.80 -4.39
N GLN A 189 0.46 -17.66 -3.76
CA GLN A 189 -0.26 -18.73 -4.44
C GLN A 189 -1.39 -18.15 -5.31
N VAL A 190 -2.10 -17.14 -4.80
CA VAL A 190 -3.22 -16.53 -5.53
C VAL A 190 -2.75 -15.78 -6.78
N ILE A 191 -1.64 -15.02 -6.69
CA ILE A 191 -1.12 -14.26 -7.83
C ILE A 191 -0.48 -15.13 -8.92
N ALA A 192 -0.23 -16.41 -8.64
CA ALA A 192 0.22 -17.37 -9.66
C ALA A 192 -0.90 -17.68 -10.66
N ASP A 193 -2.15 -17.73 -10.18
CA ASP A 193 -3.32 -18.08 -10.98
C ASP A 193 -4.13 -16.84 -11.42
N THR A 194 -4.07 -15.75 -10.64
CA THR A 194 -4.93 -14.56 -10.81
C THR A 194 -4.12 -13.28 -10.87
N ASP A 195 -4.31 -12.48 -11.93
CA ASP A 195 -3.71 -11.14 -12.04
C ASP A 195 -4.72 -10.07 -11.59
N PHE A 196 -4.65 -9.66 -10.33
CA PHE A 196 -5.55 -8.66 -9.74
C PHE A 196 -5.57 -7.33 -10.49
N CYS A 197 -4.47 -6.95 -11.15
CA CYS A 197 -4.38 -5.69 -11.88
C CYS A 197 -5.03 -5.75 -13.28
N ASN A 198 -5.17 -6.93 -13.86
CA ASN A 198 -5.78 -7.13 -15.18
C ASN A 198 -7.24 -7.62 -15.12
N VAL A 199 -7.66 -8.27 -14.03
CA VAL A 199 -9.04 -8.76 -13.84
C VAL A 199 -10.07 -7.63 -14.01
N TYR A 200 -9.82 -6.46 -13.41
CA TYR A 200 -10.75 -5.32 -13.52
C TYR A 200 -10.86 -4.74 -14.93
N LYS A 201 -9.79 -4.77 -15.72
CA LYS A 201 -9.86 -4.34 -17.13
C LYS A 201 -10.70 -5.31 -17.96
N LYS A 202 -10.56 -6.62 -17.70
CA LYS A 202 -11.26 -7.66 -18.44
C LYS A 202 -12.76 -7.64 -18.16
N THR A 203 -13.19 -7.42 -16.91
CA THR A 203 -14.62 -7.37 -16.56
C THR A 203 -15.31 -6.13 -17.14
N THR A 204 -14.63 -4.97 -17.15
CA THR A 204 -15.17 -3.74 -17.76
C THR A 204 -15.37 -3.87 -19.27
N ASP A 205 -14.45 -4.54 -19.97
CA ASP A 205 -14.54 -4.73 -21.42
C ASP A 205 -15.74 -5.62 -21.80
N ILE A 206 -15.93 -6.73 -21.07
CA ILE A 206 -17.09 -7.61 -21.26
C ILE A 206 -18.41 -6.87 -20.97
N ALA A 207 -18.48 -6.12 -19.86
CA ALA A 207 -19.68 -5.36 -19.51
C ALA A 207 -20.03 -4.29 -20.56
N MET A 208 -19.01 -3.59 -21.08
CA MET A 208 -19.20 -2.65 -22.20
C MET A 208 -19.70 -3.35 -23.46
N LEU A 209 -19.15 -4.50 -23.82
CA LEU A 209 -19.60 -5.26 -25.00
C LEU A 209 -21.05 -5.73 -24.86
N VAL A 210 -21.45 -6.23 -23.68
CA VAL A 210 -22.82 -6.69 -23.40
C VAL A 210 -23.81 -5.51 -23.47
N THR A 211 -23.46 -4.37 -22.87
CA THR A 211 -24.31 -3.17 -22.91
C THR A 211 -24.43 -2.59 -24.31
N MET A 212 -23.32 -2.58 -25.08
CA MET A 212 -23.32 -2.17 -26.48
C MET A 212 -24.22 -3.07 -27.33
N PHE A 213 -24.10 -4.39 -27.19
CA PHE A 213 -24.94 -5.35 -27.91
C PHE A 213 -26.42 -5.19 -27.54
N GLY A 214 -26.73 -5.00 -26.26
CA GLY A 214 -28.09 -4.74 -25.78
C GLY A 214 -28.68 -3.45 -26.38
N TRP A 215 -27.89 -2.38 -26.45
CA TRP A 215 -28.31 -1.12 -27.06
C TRP A 215 -28.54 -1.26 -28.57
N PHE A 216 -27.64 -1.92 -29.29
CA PHE A 216 -27.82 -2.20 -30.72
C PHE A 216 -29.06 -3.06 -30.98
N ALA A 217 -29.29 -4.11 -30.19
CA ALA A 217 -30.49 -4.93 -30.33
C ALA A 217 -31.77 -4.12 -30.08
N MET A 218 -31.77 -3.21 -29.09
CA MET A 218 -32.89 -2.31 -28.82
C MET A 218 -33.14 -1.36 -29.99
N VAL A 219 -32.10 -0.69 -30.49
CA VAL A 219 -32.20 0.26 -31.61
C VAL A 219 -32.65 -0.42 -32.89
N ILE A 220 -32.10 -1.59 -33.22
CA ILE A 220 -32.51 -2.37 -34.39
C ILE A 220 -33.98 -2.78 -34.25
N SER A 221 -34.40 -3.25 -33.08
CA SER A 221 -35.80 -3.60 -32.83
C SER A 221 -36.74 -2.41 -32.97
N TYR A 222 -36.36 -1.24 -32.45
CA TYR A 222 -37.12 0.01 -32.60
C TYR A 222 -37.23 0.44 -34.07
N LEU A 223 -36.13 0.39 -34.83
CA LEU A 223 -36.14 0.73 -36.26
C LEU A 223 -37.01 -0.24 -37.07
N VAL A 224 -36.93 -1.55 -36.81
CA VAL A 224 -37.78 -2.54 -37.46
C VAL A 224 -39.25 -2.29 -37.14
N TYR A 225 -39.58 -2.03 -35.87
CA TYR A 225 -40.93 -1.67 -35.44
C TYR A 225 -41.42 -0.41 -36.16
N TYR A 226 -40.63 0.66 -36.16
CA TYR A 226 -40.97 1.93 -36.80
C TYR A 226 -41.19 1.81 -38.30
N VAL A 227 -40.34 1.05 -39.00
CA VAL A 227 -40.49 0.79 -40.44
C VAL A 227 -41.75 -0.03 -40.72
N ARG A 228 -42.00 -1.09 -39.95
CA ARG A 228 -43.21 -1.93 -40.08
C ARG A 228 -44.47 -1.10 -39.87
N GLN A 229 -44.49 -0.29 -38.82
CA GLN A 229 -45.58 0.63 -38.50
C GLN A 229 -45.85 1.61 -39.65
N ASN A 230 -44.81 2.27 -40.16
CA ASN A 230 -44.95 3.22 -41.28
C ASN A 230 -45.42 2.53 -42.58
N GLN A 231 -45.00 1.29 -42.84
CA GLN A 231 -45.48 0.52 -43.98
C GLN A 231 -46.96 0.16 -43.85
N GLU A 232 -47.42 -0.21 -42.65
CA GLU A 232 -48.83 -0.51 -42.37
C GLU A 232 -49.71 0.75 -42.48
N ASP A 233 -49.25 1.88 -41.95
CA ASP A 233 -49.96 3.15 -42.08
C ASP A 233 -50.05 3.60 -43.55
N ALA A 234 -48.95 3.54 -44.30
CA ALA A 234 -48.96 3.86 -45.73
C ALA A 234 -49.91 2.95 -46.53
N ARG A 235 -49.95 1.65 -46.21
CA ARG A 235 -50.86 0.68 -46.84
C ARG A 235 -52.33 1.03 -46.56
N ARG A 236 -52.67 1.36 -45.32
CA ARG A 236 -54.03 1.80 -44.93
C ARG A 236 -54.45 3.08 -45.66
N HIS A 237 -53.55 4.06 -45.77
CA HIS A 237 -53.83 5.29 -46.53
C HIS A 237 -54.09 5.03 -48.01
N LEU A 238 -53.33 4.11 -48.64
CA LEU A 238 -53.55 3.74 -50.04
C LEU A 238 -54.92 3.07 -50.24
N GLU A 239 -55.33 2.19 -49.32
CA GLU A 239 -56.63 1.52 -49.35
C GLU A 239 -57.79 2.52 -49.15
N TYR A 240 -57.63 3.50 -48.27
CA TYR A 240 -58.57 4.62 -48.13
C TYR A 240 -58.68 5.45 -49.41
N LEU A 241 -57.56 5.77 -50.06
CA LEU A 241 -57.59 6.51 -51.33
C LEU A 241 -58.28 5.73 -52.46
N LYS A 242 -58.20 4.39 -52.44
CA LYS A 242 -58.90 3.53 -53.41
C LYS A 242 -60.40 3.41 -53.15
N SER A 243 -60.85 3.55 -51.90
CA SER A 243 -62.28 3.46 -51.56
C SER A 243 -63.04 4.77 -51.80
N LEU A 244 -62.33 5.88 -52.02
CA LEU A 244 -62.94 7.15 -52.42
C LEU A 244 -63.63 6.98 -53.79
N PRO A 245 -64.88 7.43 -53.95
CA PRO A 245 -65.61 7.30 -55.21
C PRO A 245 -64.89 8.10 -56.31
N SER A 246 -64.51 7.39 -57.37
CA SER A 246 -64.02 7.98 -58.62
C SER A 246 -65.05 8.98 -59.14
N LYS A 247 -64.71 10.28 -59.12
CA LYS A 247 -65.49 11.29 -59.83
C LYS A 247 -65.23 11.08 -61.32
N GLN A 248 -66.04 10.23 -61.94
CA GLN A 248 -66.07 9.99 -63.38
C GLN A 248 -66.21 11.34 -64.07
N ARG A 249 -65.13 11.80 -64.70
CA ARG A 249 -65.12 13.02 -65.49
C ARG A 249 -65.92 12.73 -66.76
N ARG A 250 -67.21 12.99 -66.67
CA ARG A 250 -68.08 13.27 -67.81
C ARG A 250 -67.51 14.53 -68.47
N SER A 251 -66.68 14.34 -69.50
CA SER A 251 -66.56 15.31 -70.58
C SER A 251 -67.21 14.68 -71.79
N GLU A 252 -68.41 15.17 -72.06
CA GLU A 252 -69.18 14.94 -73.27
C GLU A 252 -68.36 15.26 -74.53
N GLU A 253 -68.56 14.42 -75.54
CA GLU A 253 -68.72 14.81 -76.95
C GLU A 253 -68.50 16.30 -77.26
N SER A 254 -67.43 16.60 -78.02
CA SER A 254 -67.47 17.72 -78.95
C SER A 254 -66.58 17.47 -80.17
N SER A 255 -67.28 17.22 -81.28
CA SER A 255 -66.92 17.53 -82.67
C SER A 255 -65.73 16.83 -83.34
N THR A 256 -66.08 15.86 -84.18
CA THR A 256 -65.60 15.71 -85.56
C THR A 256 -65.40 17.04 -86.31
N ILE A 257 -64.28 17.18 -87.03
CA ILE A 257 -64.06 17.91 -88.32
C ILE A 257 -62.58 17.67 -88.72
N SER A 258 -62.28 16.86 -89.76
CA SER A 258 -61.93 17.25 -91.16
C SER A 258 -60.74 18.23 -91.21
N THR A 259 -59.59 18.00 -91.88
CA THR A 259 -59.31 17.62 -93.29
C THR A 259 -57.83 17.20 -93.42
N VAL A 260 -57.46 16.16 -94.18
CA VAL A 260 -56.82 16.20 -95.53
C VAL A 260 -55.90 17.42 -95.75
N VAL A 261 -54.58 17.21 -95.82
CA VAL A 261 -53.70 17.14 -97.03
C VAL A 261 -52.34 16.57 -96.57
#